data_AF-A0A976IMW8-F1
#
_entry.id   AF-A0A976IMW8-F1
#
_cell.length_a   1.000
_cell.length_b   1.000
_cell.length_c   1.000
_cell.angle_alpha   90.00
_cell.angle_beta   90.00
_cell.angle_gamma   90.00
#
_symmetry.space_group_name_H-M   'P 1'
#
loop_
_entity.id
_entity.type
_entity.pdbx_description
1 polymer ?
#
loop_
_entity_poly.entity_id
_entity_poly.type
_entity_poly.pdbx_seq_one_letter_code
_entity_poly.pdbx_strand_id
1 'polypeptide(L)'
;MLELIKEYLGPHYLIIKFVHVFAVMAWSWSTAVAYTSYLKPAYIKWRKNPADPILLQRRDWAFEQFDRGAVIEHTAFPVLVISGGLLFALGGWDIGFHWLMLKLSIVVLIFFPIEIADYWLSHMGGNKYRIRASGDAEKYQRYIQHHWHFFRITTPLITLFMPMVIFLAIVKPAFN
;
A
#
# COMPACT_ATOMS: atom_id res chain seq x y z
N MET A 1 -17.43 -13.66 -22.72
CA MET A 1 -16.84 -12.52 -21.97
C MET A 1 -15.32 -12.63 -21.89
N LEU A 2 -14.75 -13.74 -21.41
CA LEU A 2 -13.29 -13.94 -21.38
C LEU A 2 -12.65 -13.91 -22.78
N GLU A 3 -13.26 -14.56 -23.77
CA GLU A 3 -12.78 -14.54 -25.16
C GLU A 3 -12.81 -13.12 -25.77
N LEU A 4 -13.85 -12.34 -25.47
CA LEU A 4 -13.93 -10.92 -25.86
C LEU A 4 -12.78 -10.10 -25.23
N ILE A 5 -12.48 -10.34 -23.95
CA ILE A 5 -11.34 -9.68 -23.27
C ILE A 5 -10.02 -10.05 -23.95
N LYS A 6 -9.81 -11.32 -24.30
CA LYS A 6 -8.58 -11.77 -24.97
C LYS A 6 -8.44 -11.17 -26.37
N GLU A 7 -9.52 -11.13 -27.14
CA GLU A 7 -9.52 -10.58 -28.50
C GLU A 7 -9.17 -9.09 -28.50
N TYR A 8 -9.81 -8.30 -27.62
CA TYR A 8 -9.63 -6.85 -27.61
C TYR A 8 -8.39 -6.39 -26.82
N LEU A 9 -8.05 -7.05 -25.71
CA LEU A 9 -6.94 -6.62 -24.84
C LEU A 9 -5.65 -7.42 -25.02
N GLY A 10 -5.72 -8.59 -25.66
CA GLY A 10 -4.54 -9.41 -25.99
C GLY A 10 -3.45 -8.63 -26.74
N PRO A 11 -3.78 -7.85 -27.81
CA PRO A 11 -2.80 -7.01 -28.51
C PRO A 11 -2.11 -5.96 -27.62
N HIS A 12 -2.72 -5.60 -26.48
CA HIS A 12 -2.21 -4.62 -25.53
C HIS A 12 -1.53 -5.23 -24.31
N TYR A 13 -1.28 -6.54 -24.30
CA TYR A 13 -0.71 -7.25 -23.15
C TYR A 13 0.55 -6.59 -22.57
N LEU A 14 1.48 -6.14 -23.43
CA LEU A 14 2.71 -5.47 -22.98
C LEU A 14 2.43 -4.09 -22.36
N ILE A 15 1.44 -3.36 -22.86
CA ILE A 15 1.01 -2.08 -22.28
C ILE A 15 0.38 -2.31 -20.91
N ILE A 16 -0.50 -3.31 -20.79
CA ILE A 16 -1.11 -3.68 -19.51
C ILE A 16 -0.03 -4.09 -18.51
N LYS A 17 0.97 -4.86 -18.95
CA LYS A 17 2.11 -5.25 -18.12
C LYS A 17 2.95 -4.04 -17.68
N PHE A 18 3.19 -3.09 -18.57
CA PHE A 18 3.89 -1.85 -18.23
C PHE A 18 3.12 -1.06 -17.16
N VAL A 19 1.81 -0.85 -17.35
CA VAL A 19 0.94 -0.18 -16.37
C VAL A 19 0.96 -0.90 -15.03
N HIS A 20 0.89 -2.24 -15.05
CA HIS A 20 0.95 -3.06 -13.84
C HIS A 20 2.26 -2.86 -13.08
N VAL A 21 3.40 -2.96 -13.75
CA VAL A 21 4.72 -2.78 -13.12
C VAL A 21 4.87 -1.35 -12.60
N PHE A 22 4.42 -0.35 -13.34
CA PHE A 22 4.43 1.04 -12.89
C PHE A 22 3.59 1.23 -11.62
N ALA A 23 2.38 0.69 -11.59
CA ALA A 23 1.51 0.72 -10.43
C ALA A 23 2.14 0.00 -9.22
N VAL A 24 2.78 -1.16 -9.43
CA VAL A 24 3.53 -1.86 -8.38
C VAL A 24 4.60 -0.95 -7.79
N MET A 25 5.43 -0.29 -8.60
CA MET A 25 6.48 0.62 -8.09
C MET A 25 5.92 1.79 -7.29
N ALA A 26 4.87 2.44 -7.81
CA ALA A 26 4.22 3.57 -7.16
C ALA A 26 3.58 3.16 -5.82
N TRP A 27 2.92 2.00 -5.78
CA TRP A 27 2.30 1.43 -4.60
C TRP A 27 3.36 1.08 -3.54
N SER A 28 4.36 0.27 -3.91
CA SER A 28 5.25 -0.37 -2.92
C SER A 28 6.36 0.50 -2.33
N TRP A 29 6.80 1.58 -3.00
CA TRP A 29 7.91 2.41 -2.51
C TRP A 29 7.49 3.79 -1.96
N SER A 30 6.33 4.32 -2.37
CA SER A 30 5.94 5.68 -2.00
C SER A 30 5.76 5.86 -0.49
N THR A 31 5.07 4.93 0.17
CA THR A 31 4.87 4.97 1.63
C THR A 31 6.06 4.44 2.42
N ALA A 32 6.83 3.49 1.88
CA ALA A 32 8.05 3.02 2.54
C ALA A 32 9.00 4.20 2.83
N VAL A 33 9.29 5.03 1.82
CA VAL A 33 10.16 6.20 1.97
C VAL A 33 9.53 7.25 2.89
N ALA A 34 8.24 7.54 2.72
CA ALA A 34 7.54 8.51 3.57
C ALA A 34 7.55 8.09 5.04
N TYR A 35 7.30 6.81 5.32
CA TYR A 35 7.30 6.24 6.66
C TYR A 35 8.70 6.25 7.28
N THR A 36 9.70 5.68 6.61
CA THR A 36 11.03 5.50 7.19
C THR A 36 11.78 6.81 7.39
N SER A 37 11.62 7.74 6.45
CA SER A 37 12.44 8.97 6.40
C SER A 37 11.79 10.15 7.12
N TYR A 38 10.45 10.18 7.24
CA TYR A 38 9.74 11.33 7.79
C TYR A 38 8.89 10.97 9.01
N LEU A 39 7.92 10.06 8.85
CA LEU A 39 6.92 9.78 9.89
C LEU A 39 7.54 9.09 11.12
N LYS A 40 8.24 7.97 10.92
CA LYS A 40 8.87 7.20 12.01
C LYS A 40 9.87 8.04 12.82
N PRO A 41 10.80 8.79 12.20
CA PRO A 41 11.71 9.66 12.94
C PRO A 41 11.00 10.75 13.75
N ALA A 42 9.98 11.40 13.17
CA ALA A 42 9.22 12.43 13.87
C ALA A 42 8.50 11.86 15.09
N TYR A 43 7.84 10.71 14.93
CA TYR A 43 7.12 10.05 16.01
C TYR A 43 8.05 9.59 17.14
N ILE A 44 9.18 8.95 16.80
CA ILE A 44 10.13 8.47 17.81
C ILE A 44 10.76 9.63 18.58
N LYS A 45 11.11 10.74 17.91
CA LYS A 45 11.67 11.93 18.58
C LYS A 45 10.67 12.54 19.57
N TRP A 46 9.42 12.75 19.14
CA TRP A 46 8.37 13.23 20.03
C TRP A 46 8.13 12.28 21.21
N ARG A 47 8.08 10.96 20.96
CA ARG A 47 7.85 9.97 22.03
C ARG A 47 8.91 10.00 23.13
N LYS A 48 10.15 10.34 22.79
CA LYS A 48 11.25 10.50 23.75
C LYS A 48 11.15 11.78 24.57
N ASN A 49 10.49 12.82 24.05
CA ASN A 49 10.34 14.11 24.69
C ASN A 49 8.92 14.69 24.47
N PRO A 50 7.89 14.09 25.11
CA PRO A 50 6.50 14.38 24.79
C PRO A 50 6.04 15.79 25.22
N ALA A 51 6.75 16.43 26.16
CA ALA A 51 6.46 17.77 26.63
C ALA A 51 6.95 18.87 25.68
N ASP A 52 7.75 18.53 24.66
CA ASP A 52 8.26 19.49 23.69
C ASP A 52 7.18 19.83 22.64
N PRO A 53 6.66 21.08 22.61
CA PRO A 53 5.59 21.47 21.71
C PRO A 53 6.03 21.49 20.24
N ILE A 54 7.32 21.70 19.94
CA ILE A 54 7.85 21.71 18.57
C ILE A 54 7.87 20.29 18.02
N LEU A 55 8.27 19.32 18.84
CA LEU A 55 8.26 17.91 18.43
C LEU A 55 6.84 17.38 18.22
N LEU A 56 5.88 17.81 19.06
CA LEU A 56 4.46 17.51 18.88
C LEU A 56 3.96 18.04 17.54
N GLN A 57 4.20 19.33 17.26
CA GLN A 57 3.79 19.95 15.99
C GLN A 57 4.43 19.24 14.78
N ARG A 58 5.70 18.88 14.87
CA ARG A 58 6.40 18.17 13.78
C ARG A 58 5.84 16.78 13.53
N ARG A 59 5.47 16.05 14.59
CA ARG A 59 4.80 14.74 14.50
C ARG A 59 3.46 14.91 13.76
N ASP A 60 2.65 15.87 14.21
CA ASP A 60 1.32 16.12 13.66
C ASP A 60 1.38 16.46 12.18
N TRP A 61 2.30 17.36 11.83
CA TRP A 61 2.58 17.70 10.43
C TRP A 61 3.01 16.48 9.62
N ALA A 62 3.90 15.63 10.15
CA ALA A 62 4.39 14.45 9.43
C ALA A 62 3.28 13.43 9.15
N PHE A 63 2.39 13.16 10.12
CA PHE A 63 1.24 12.28 9.90
C PHE A 63 0.26 12.86 8.87
N GLU A 64 0.01 14.17 8.90
CA GLU A 64 -0.87 14.81 7.92
C GLU A 64 -0.27 14.84 6.50
N GLN A 65 1.06 15.03 6.37
CA GLN A 65 1.70 14.91 5.06
C GLN A 65 1.72 13.49 4.55
N PHE A 66 1.90 12.51 5.44
CA PHE A 66 1.82 11.10 5.08
C PHE A 66 0.43 10.78 4.51
N ASP A 67 -0.65 11.15 5.20
CA ASP A 67 -2.04 10.95 4.72
C ASP A 67 -2.28 11.59 3.33
N ARG A 68 -1.67 12.76 3.07
CA ARG A 68 -1.76 13.41 1.75
C ARG A 68 -0.99 12.62 0.68
N GLY A 69 0.19 12.12 1.03
CA GLY A 69 1.02 11.32 0.14
C GLY A 69 0.42 9.94 -0.16
N ALA A 70 -0.31 9.36 0.80
CA ALA A 70 -0.94 8.05 0.67
C ALA A 70 -1.91 7.95 -0.51
N VAL A 71 -2.41 9.09 -1.03
CA VAL A 71 -3.22 9.15 -2.26
C VAL A 71 -2.50 8.50 -3.45
N ILE A 72 -1.17 8.57 -3.53
CA ILE A 72 -0.38 7.95 -4.61
C ILE A 72 -0.52 6.43 -4.53
N GLU A 73 -0.22 5.86 -3.36
CA GLU A 73 -0.33 4.41 -3.14
C GLU A 73 -1.77 3.92 -3.33
N HIS A 74 -2.72 4.64 -2.74
CA HIS A 74 -4.13 4.32 -2.84
C HIS A 74 -4.67 4.44 -4.26
N THR A 75 -4.15 5.34 -5.11
CA THR A 75 -4.53 5.34 -6.53
C THR A 75 -3.86 4.20 -7.28
N ALA A 76 -2.61 3.86 -6.94
CA ALA A 76 -1.85 2.81 -7.59
C ALA A 76 -2.39 1.40 -7.28
N PHE A 77 -2.90 1.15 -6.07
CA PHE A 77 -3.37 -0.18 -5.67
C PHE A 77 -4.56 -0.71 -6.51
N PRO A 78 -5.65 0.05 -6.76
CA PRO A 78 -6.71 -0.37 -7.67
C PRO A 78 -6.20 -0.64 -9.08
N VAL A 79 -5.30 0.21 -9.59
CA VAL A 79 -4.68 0.00 -10.91
C VAL A 79 -3.89 -1.31 -10.93
N LEU A 80 -3.13 -1.60 -9.87
CA LEU A 80 -2.38 -2.84 -9.69
C LEU A 80 -3.31 -4.06 -9.69
N VAL A 81 -4.41 -4.02 -8.92
CA VAL A 81 -5.37 -5.14 -8.83
C VAL A 81 -6.06 -5.39 -10.17
N ILE A 82 -6.56 -4.34 -10.83
CA ILE A 82 -7.24 -4.45 -12.12
C ILE A 82 -6.27 -4.96 -13.19
N SER A 83 -5.10 -4.33 -13.33
CA SER A 83 -4.11 -4.75 -14.32
C SER A 83 -3.56 -6.16 -14.06
N GLY A 84 -3.40 -6.55 -12.79
CA GLY A 84 -3.01 -7.91 -12.40
C GLY A 84 -4.05 -8.95 -12.78
N GLY A 85 -5.34 -8.66 -12.56
CA GLY A 85 -6.45 -9.51 -12.99
C GLY A 85 -6.52 -9.66 -14.52
N LEU A 86 -6.27 -8.58 -15.26
CA LEU A 86 -6.18 -8.63 -16.72
C LEU A 86 -4.99 -9.49 -17.19
N LEU A 87 -3.81 -9.35 -16.58
CA LEU A 87 -2.66 -10.18 -16.90
C LEU A 87 -2.91 -11.66 -16.61
N PHE A 88 -3.62 -11.98 -15.53
CA PHE A 88 -4.04 -13.35 -15.23
C PHE A 88 -4.97 -13.90 -16.32
N ALA A 89 -6.00 -13.14 -16.71
CA ALA A 89 -6.96 -13.54 -17.73
C ALA A 89 -6.35 -13.71 -19.13
N LEU A 90 -5.39 -12.85 -19.49
CA LEU A 90 -4.70 -12.88 -20.78
C LEU A 90 -3.54 -13.87 -20.83
N GLY A 91 -2.89 -14.12 -19.69
CA GLY A 91 -1.66 -14.91 -19.61
C GLY A 91 -1.86 -16.41 -19.73
N GLY A 92 -3.10 -16.89 -19.70
CA GLY A 92 -3.43 -18.33 -19.73
C GLY A 92 -3.00 -19.07 -18.46
N TRP A 93 -2.88 -18.36 -17.34
CA TRP A 93 -2.49 -18.97 -16.06
C TRP A 93 -3.74 -19.45 -15.32
N ASP A 94 -3.57 -20.49 -14.50
CA ASP A 94 -4.60 -21.00 -13.61
C ASP A 94 -4.11 -21.09 -12.15
N ILE A 95 -4.98 -21.54 -11.26
CA ILE A 95 -4.68 -21.72 -9.82
C ILE A 95 -3.92 -23.03 -9.53
N GLY A 96 -3.65 -23.87 -10.53
CA GLY A 96 -2.79 -25.03 -10.42
C GLY A 96 -1.30 -24.66 -10.37
N PHE A 97 -0.93 -23.46 -10.82
CA PHE A 97 0.44 -22.96 -10.68
C PHE A 97 0.75 -22.58 -9.23
N HIS A 98 1.38 -23.50 -8.47
CA HIS A 98 1.73 -23.29 -7.06
C HIS A 98 2.48 -21.97 -6.79
N TRP A 99 3.40 -21.58 -7.68
CA TRP A 99 4.10 -20.29 -7.63
C TRP A 99 3.13 -19.09 -7.64
N LEU A 100 2.14 -19.14 -8.54
CA LEU A 100 1.15 -18.08 -8.69
C LEU A 100 0.20 -18.07 -7.50
N MET A 101 -0.22 -19.25 -7.03
CA MET A 101 -1.06 -19.37 -5.84
C MET A 101 -0.40 -18.80 -4.60
N LEU A 102 0.89 -19.05 -4.40
CA LEU A 102 1.64 -18.46 -3.30
C LEU A 102 1.67 -16.93 -3.41
N LYS A 103 1.98 -16.40 -4.61
CA LYS A 103 2.00 -14.96 -4.87
C LYS A 103 0.64 -14.31 -4.59
N LEU A 104 -0.44 -14.89 -5.12
CA LEU A 104 -1.80 -14.40 -4.94
C LEU A 104 -2.25 -14.51 -3.47
N SER A 105 -1.87 -15.57 -2.77
CA SER A 105 -2.19 -15.73 -1.34
C SER A 105 -1.57 -14.62 -0.50
N ILE A 106 -0.32 -14.24 -0.78
CA ILE A 106 0.31 -13.10 -0.11
C ILE A 106 -0.43 -11.81 -0.41
N VAL A 107 -0.77 -11.56 -1.68
CA VAL A 107 -1.51 -10.36 -2.08
C VAL A 107 -2.88 -10.28 -1.40
N VAL A 108 -3.65 -11.36 -1.42
CA VAL A 108 -5.04 -11.39 -0.91
C VAL A 108 -5.09 -11.44 0.61
N LEU A 109 -4.22 -12.22 1.27
CA LEU A 109 -4.30 -12.45 2.72
C LEU A 109 -3.49 -11.42 3.53
N ILE A 110 -2.51 -10.77 2.92
CA ILE A 110 -1.60 -9.86 3.63
C ILE A 110 -1.79 -8.44 3.13
N PHE A 111 -1.57 -8.18 1.84
CA PHE A 111 -1.64 -6.81 1.33
C PHE A 111 -3.06 -6.27 1.30
N PHE A 112 -4.03 -7.03 0.79
CA PHE A 112 -5.41 -6.55 0.67
C PHE A 112 -6.01 -6.08 2.01
N PRO A 113 -5.89 -6.81 3.13
CA PRO A 113 -6.38 -6.33 4.43
C PRO A 113 -5.60 -5.12 4.96
N ILE A 114 -4.28 -5.07 4.72
CA ILE A 114 -3.45 -3.91 5.08
C ILE A 114 -3.93 -2.66 4.34
N GLU A 115 -4.17 -2.76 3.04
CA GLU A 115 -4.65 -1.65 2.21
C GLU A 115 -6.03 -1.15 2.64
N ILE A 116 -6.97 -2.05 2.96
CA ILE A 116 -8.29 -1.66 3.48
C ILE A 116 -8.14 -0.82 4.75
N ALA A 117 -7.29 -1.27 5.67
CA ALA A 117 -7.05 -0.58 6.92
C ALA A 117 -6.35 0.78 6.70
N ASP A 118 -5.37 0.87 5.80
CA ASP A 118 -4.70 2.14 5.47
C ASP A 118 -5.67 3.13 4.84
N TYR A 119 -6.46 2.69 3.85
CA TYR A 119 -7.50 3.51 3.21
C TYR A 119 -8.45 4.14 4.24
N TRP A 120 -8.90 3.33 5.20
CA TRP A 120 -9.79 3.80 6.24
C TRP A 120 -9.11 4.81 7.18
N LEU A 121 -7.86 4.52 7.58
CA LEU A 121 -7.05 5.37 8.46
C LEU A 121 -6.66 6.69 7.79
N SER A 122 -6.44 6.72 6.47
CA SER A 122 -5.90 7.89 5.77
C SER A 122 -6.98 8.78 5.14
N HIS A 123 -8.15 8.23 4.78
CA HIS A 123 -9.18 8.97 4.04
C HIS A 123 -10.55 9.04 4.71
N MET A 124 -11.15 7.88 4.99
CA MET A 124 -12.57 7.82 5.36
C MET A 124 -12.82 8.44 6.75
N GLY A 125 -12.57 7.67 7.80
CA GLY A 125 -12.84 8.06 9.18
C GLY A 125 -11.60 8.57 9.91
N GLY A 126 -10.39 8.27 9.39
CA GLY A 126 -9.13 8.55 10.08
C GLY A 126 -8.32 9.73 9.58
N ASN A 127 -8.80 10.47 8.57
CA ASN A 127 -8.05 11.60 8.02
C ASN A 127 -7.74 12.64 9.10
N LYS A 128 -6.45 12.79 9.41
CA LYS A 128 -6.03 13.51 10.62
C LYS A 128 -6.27 15.01 10.47
N TYR A 129 -6.12 15.54 9.25
CA TYR A 129 -6.42 16.94 8.96
C TYR A 129 -7.90 17.28 9.24
N ARG A 130 -8.83 16.43 8.80
CA ARG A 130 -10.28 16.60 9.06
C ARG A 130 -10.61 16.49 10.56
N ILE A 131 -9.98 15.56 11.26
CA ILE A 131 -10.17 15.41 12.71
C ILE A 131 -9.62 16.63 13.47
N ARG A 132 -8.46 17.16 13.09
CA ARG A 132 -7.92 18.37 13.71
C ARG A 132 -8.84 19.56 13.48
N ALA A 133 -9.37 19.71 12.27
CA ALA A 133 -10.27 20.80 11.91
C ALA A 133 -11.59 20.78 12.71
N SER A 134 -12.01 19.63 13.24
CA SER A 134 -13.20 19.57 14.12
C SER A 134 -12.93 20.04 15.55
N GLY A 135 -11.69 20.38 15.91
CA GLY A 135 -11.30 20.82 17.25
C GLY A 135 -11.21 19.72 18.31
N ASP A 136 -11.41 18.45 17.92
CA ASP A 136 -11.38 17.32 18.83
C ASP A 136 -9.95 16.78 19.00
N ALA A 137 -9.23 17.37 19.94
CA ALA A 137 -7.84 17.03 20.22
C ALA A 137 -7.69 15.57 20.72
N GLU A 138 -8.65 15.05 21.49
CA GLU A 138 -8.58 13.70 22.03
C GLU A 138 -8.71 12.67 20.91
N LYS A 139 -9.70 12.84 20.04
CA LYS A 139 -9.87 12.00 18.86
C LYS A 139 -8.67 12.08 17.94
N TYR A 140 -8.10 13.27 17.73
CA TYR A 140 -6.88 13.43 16.94
C TYR A 140 -5.73 12.57 17.49
N GLN A 141 -5.44 12.67 18.80
CA GLN A 141 -4.39 11.87 19.42
C GLN A 141 -4.67 10.37 19.32
N ARG A 142 -5.91 9.95 19.53
CA ARG A 142 -6.33 8.54 19.41
C ARG A 142 -6.05 8.00 18.01
N TYR A 143 -6.37 8.76 16.97
CA TYR A 143 -6.13 8.35 15.58
C TYR A 143 -4.65 8.38 15.18
N ILE A 144 -3.84 9.29 15.73
CA ILE A 144 -2.38 9.22 15.62
C ILE A 144 -1.85 7.91 16.21
N GLN A 145 -2.33 7.52 17.40
CA GLN A 145 -1.92 6.26 18.03
C GLN A 145 -2.38 5.03 17.25
N HIS A 146 -3.61 5.01 16.74
CA HIS A 146 -4.10 3.92 15.90
C HIS A 146 -3.25 3.78 14.63
N HIS A 147 -2.95 4.89 13.95
CA HIS A 147 -2.14 4.85 12.74
C HIS A 147 -0.69 4.42 13.03
N TRP A 148 -0.12 4.86 14.15
CA TRP A 148 1.18 4.37 14.60
C TRP A 148 1.18 2.86 14.91
N HIS A 149 0.14 2.37 15.57
CA HIS A 149 0.00 0.94 15.87
C HIS A 149 -0.10 0.10 14.61
N PHE A 150 -0.90 0.56 13.65
CA PHE A 150 -0.99 -0.01 12.30
C PHE A 150 0.40 -0.14 11.68
N PHE A 151 1.18 0.95 11.56
CA PHE A 151 2.53 0.87 11.00
C PHE A 151 3.43 -0.11 11.74
N ARG A 152 3.34 -0.19 13.08
CA ARG A 152 4.18 -1.11 13.86
C ARG A 152 3.89 -2.58 13.52
N ILE A 153 2.63 -2.92 13.24
CA ILE A 153 2.21 -4.27 12.86
C ILE A 153 2.53 -4.56 11.40
N THR A 154 2.25 -3.61 10.50
CA THR A 154 2.32 -3.85 9.06
C THR A 154 3.73 -3.71 8.51
N THR A 155 4.58 -2.85 9.08
CA THR A 155 5.96 -2.64 8.57
C THR A 155 6.77 -3.93 8.49
N PRO A 156 6.83 -4.81 9.53
CA PRO A 156 7.54 -6.08 9.42
C PRO A 156 6.98 -6.99 8.32
N LEU A 157 5.66 -7.05 8.17
CA LEU A 157 4.99 -7.83 7.15
C LEU A 157 5.37 -7.32 5.75
N ILE A 158 5.25 -6.01 5.51
CA ILE A 158 5.61 -5.38 4.24
C ILE A 158 7.10 -5.60 3.94
N THR A 159 7.97 -5.43 4.93
CA THR A 159 9.42 -5.63 4.79
C THR A 159 9.78 -7.04 4.32
N LEU A 160 9.03 -8.06 4.78
CA LEU A 160 9.26 -9.45 4.40
C LEU A 160 8.57 -9.82 3.08
N PHE A 161 7.29 -9.51 2.96
CA PHE A 161 6.44 -10.02 1.88
C PHE A 161 6.54 -9.19 0.59
N MET A 162 6.90 -7.90 0.67
CA MET A 162 7.05 -7.08 -0.54
C MET A 162 8.19 -7.57 -1.42
N PRO A 163 9.44 -7.76 -0.90
CA PRO A 163 10.51 -8.36 -1.69
C PRO A 163 10.17 -9.78 -2.16
N MET A 164 9.45 -10.56 -1.34
CA MET A 164 9.03 -11.91 -1.70
C MET A 164 8.08 -11.93 -2.91
N VAL A 165 7.06 -11.06 -2.95
CA VAL A 165 6.14 -10.97 -4.10
C VAL A 165 6.83 -10.49 -5.37
N ILE A 166 7.81 -9.58 -5.24
CA ILE A 166 8.64 -9.13 -6.36
C ILE A 166 9.54 -10.25 -6.85
N PHE A 167 10.20 -10.97 -5.94
CA PHE A 167 10.99 -12.14 -6.27
C PHE A 167 10.13 -13.17 -7.01
N LEU A 168 8.95 -13.49 -6.49
CA LEU A 168 8.00 -14.37 -7.17
C LEU A 168 7.70 -13.84 -8.56
N ALA A 169 7.39 -12.56 -8.74
CA ALA A 169 7.15 -11.97 -10.07
C ALA A 169 8.32 -12.17 -11.06
N ILE A 170 9.57 -12.17 -10.59
CA ILE A 170 10.78 -12.37 -11.38
C ILE A 170 11.00 -13.84 -11.71
N VAL A 171 10.92 -14.73 -10.71
CA VAL A 171 11.14 -16.18 -10.87
C VAL A 171 9.91 -16.91 -11.43
N LYS A 172 9.01 -16.17 -12.07
CA LYS A 172 7.90 -16.75 -12.82
C LYS A 172 8.46 -17.86 -13.71
N PRO A 173 7.91 -19.09 -13.65
CA PRO A 173 8.33 -20.18 -14.52
C PRO A 173 8.25 -19.74 -15.98
N ALA A 174 9.35 -19.94 -16.72
CA ALA A 174 9.29 -19.92 -18.17
C ALA A 174 8.42 -21.11 -18.57
N PHE A 175 7.28 -20.84 -19.18
CA PHE A 175 6.50 -21.89 -19.81
C PHE A 175 7.34 -22.43 -20.98
N ASN A 176 7.77 -23.69 -20.88
CA ASN A 176 8.00 -24.55 -22.04
C ASN A 176 6.68 -25.27 -22.33
#